data_AF-A0A8H4XPQ2-F1
#
_entry.id   AF-A0A8H4XPQ2-F1
#
_cell.length_a   1.000
_cell.length_b   1.000
_cell.length_c   1.000
_cell.angle_alpha   90.00
_cell.angle_beta   90.00
_cell.angle_gamma   90.00
#
_symmetry.space_group_name_H-M   'P 1'
#
loop_
_entity.id
_entity.type
_entity.pdbx_description
1 polymer ?
#
loop_
_entity_poly.entity_id
_entity_poly.type
_entity_poly.pdbx_seq_one_letter_code
_entity_poly.pdbx_strand_id
1 'polypeptide(L)'
;MVYVRQRELPALREYKYSSVDHSLLSKYVLKPFYTNVVIKCFPMWMAPNLITLTGFSFVVANFLALLWYTPTLDQDCPSWVYYSWALGLFMYQTFDAVDGSQARRTRQSGPLGELFDHGVDACNTSLEVLIFAASQNMGQSWQTVAVLFASLLTFYIQTWETYHTKTLTLGIINGPVEGILTIVCVFILTGYMGGGHFWQQSMFQTMGVPSAIGIPDFIYNLSFTEWYLVQGTIVLVFNTVESCRNVIRARRSRGDRSRGALLGLGPFFSIWAMILAYLYLQPRIRECHLIPFALFAGLVNAYSVGQMITAHLVHLRFPYWNVLGLPLAFGVVDSMGPVFQRYTGFGWPSALGDNVYQVAFMFMMLGTAAGVYGSFVVDVIVTICDYLDIWCLTIKHPYVENDLQPNGAKKD
;
A
#
# COMPACT_ATOMS: atom_id res chain seq x y z
N MET A 1 19.38 15.86 0.34
CA MET A 1 19.49 14.80 1.38
C MET A 1 19.81 13.54 0.59
N VAL A 2 20.98 12.92 0.78
CA VAL A 2 21.37 11.73 -0.03
C VAL A 2 20.86 10.48 0.68
N TYR A 3 19.93 9.74 0.05
CA TYR A 3 19.33 8.55 0.66
C TYR A 3 20.19 7.30 0.48
N VAL A 4 20.90 7.18 -0.65
CA VAL A 4 21.84 6.09 -0.92
C VAL A 4 23.23 6.65 -1.19
N ARG A 5 24.22 6.28 -0.36
CA ARG A 5 25.60 6.75 -0.52
C ARG A 5 26.34 5.89 -1.54
N GLN A 6 27.31 6.48 -2.23
CA GLN A 6 28.15 5.83 -3.24
C GLN A 6 28.75 4.48 -2.79
N ARG A 7 29.16 4.37 -1.53
CA ARG A 7 29.74 3.14 -0.97
C ARG A 7 28.77 1.95 -0.86
N GLU A 8 27.46 2.20 -0.90
CA GLU A 8 26.41 1.18 -0.74
C GLU A 8 25.91 0.67 -2.11
N LEU A 9 26.21 1.40 -3.19
CA LEU A 9 25.77 1.08 -4.55
C LEU A 9 26.28 -0.25 -5.10
N PRO A 10 27.50 -0.74 -4.77
CA PRO A 10 27.95 -2.06 -5.23
C PRO A 10 26.99 -3.19 -4.87
N ALA A 11 26.28 -3.11 -3.75
CA ALA A 11 25.31 -4.11 -3.33
C ALA A 11 24.15 -4.28 -4.33
N LEU A 12 23.82 -3.25 -5.12
CA LEU A 12 22.80 -3.33 -6.17
C LEU A 12 23.12 -4.39 -7.23
N ARG A 13 24.40 -4.64 -7.51
CA ARG A 13 24.84 -5.68 -8.48
C ARG A 13 24.79 -7.09 -7.91
N GLU A 14 24.83 -7.21 -6.58
CA GLU A 14 24.71 -8.48 -5.87
C GLU A 14 23.25 -8.90 -5.68
N TYR A 15 22.32 -7.94 -5.82
CA TYR A 15 20.91 -8.15 -5.58
C TYR A 15 20.30 -9.21 -6.51
N LYS A 16 19.56 -10.15 -5.91
CA LYS A 16 18.79 -11.16 -6.62
C LYS A 16 17.40 -11.24 -6.03
N TYR A 17 16.41 -10.93 -6.85
CA TYR A 17 15.01 -11.05 -6.49
C TYR A 17 14.68 -12.48 -6.04
N SER A 18 13.99 -12.59 -4.91
CA SER A 18 13.55 -13.85 -4.34
C SER A 18 12.11 -13.72 -3.86
N SER A 19 11.20 -14.45 -4.51
CA SER A 19 9.83 -14.59 -4.05
C SER A 19 9.33 -16.03 -4.17
N VAL A 20 8.46 -16.40 -3.25
CA VAL A 20 7.77 -17.68 -3.22
C VAL A 20 6.28 -17.39 -3.15
N ASP A 21 5.54 -17.87 -4.14
CA ASP A 21 4.10 -17.65 -4.24
C ASP A 21 3.37 -18.99 -4.21
N HIS A 22 2.60 -19.20 -3.13
CA HIS A 22 1.81 -20.41 -2.91
C HIS A 22 0.36 -20.28 -3.39
N SER A 23 -0.05 -19.15 -3.97
CA SER A 23 -1.41 -18.97 -4.48
C SER A 23 -1.71 -19.93 -5.63
N LEU A 24 -2.78 -20.70 -5.45
CA LEU A 24 -3.29 -21.61 -6.48
C LEU A 24 -3.88 -20.81 -7.65
N LEU A 25 -4.58 -19.71 -7.36
CA LEU A 25 -5.20 -18.86 -8.37
C LEU A 25 -4.15 -18.19 -9.24
N SER A 26 -3.10 -17.65 -8.62
CA SER A 26 -1.92 -17.13 -9.30
C SER A 26 -1.29 -18.20 -10.19
N LYS A 27 -0.99 -19.37 -9.62
CA LYS A 27 -0.28 -20.45 -10.33
C LYS A 27 -1.05 -21.02 -11.53
N TYR A 28 -2.34 -21.28 -11.37
CA TYR A 28 -3.11 -22.04 -12.36
C TYR A 28 -3.97 -21.18 -13.29
N VAL A 29 -4.28 -19.93 -12.92
CA VAL A 29 -5.16 -19.06 -13.71
C VAL A 29 -4.44 -17.79 -14.16
N LEU A 30 -3.98 -16.99 -13.21
CA LEU A 30 -3.51 -15.63 -13.52
C LEU A 30 -2.14 -15.62 -14.21
N LYS A 31 -1.16 -16.39 -13.72
CA LYS A 31 0.16 -16.46 -14.39
C LYS A 31 0.03 -16.93 -15.85
N PRO A 32 -0.68 -18.04 -16.16
CA PRO A 32 -0.95 -18.41 -17.55
C PRO A 32 -1.64 -17.30 -18.36
N PHE A 33 -2.62 -16.61 -17.78
CA PHE A 33 -3.30 -15.49 -18.43
C PHE A 33 -2.31 -14.35 -18.75
N TYR A 34 -1.51 -13.92 -17.78
CA TYR A 34 -0.52 -12.86 -17.93
C TYR A 34 0.57 -13.22 -18.95
N THR A 35 1.16 -14.42 -18.84
CA THR A 35 2.33 -14.81 -19.65
C THR A 35 1.99 -15.33 -21.04
N ASN A 36 0.77 -15.83 -21.27
CA ASN A 36 0.41 -16.42 -22.57
C ASN A 36 -0.52 -15.53 -23.39
N VAL A 37 -1.27 -14.63 -22.74
CA VAL A 37 -2.24 -13.74 -23.39
C VAL A 37 -1.77 -12.30 -23.30
N VAL A 38 -1.72 -11.75 -22.08
CA VAL A 38 -1.61 -10.30 -21.87
C VAL A 38 -0.23 -9.76 -22.28
N ILE A 39 0.86 -10.49 -22.00
CA ILE A 39 2.22 -10.05 -22.36
C ILE A 39 2.37 -9.72 -23.85
N LYS A 40 1.57 -10.35 -24.73
CA LYS A 40 1.62 -10.12 -26.19
C LYS A 40 1.08 -8.74 -26.59
N CYS A 41 0.28 -8.11 -25.73
CA CYS A 41 -0.23 -6.76 -25.94
C CYS A 41 0.84 -5.68 -25.71
N PHE A 42 1.94 -6.02 -25.04
CA PHE A 42 3.01 -5.08 -24.71
C PHE A 42 4.16 -5.14 -25.72
N PRO A 43 4.53 -4.02 -26.34
CA PRO A 43 5.60 -3.99 -27.33
C PRO A 43 6.99 -4.07 -26.66
N MET A 44 8.00 -4.54 -27.41
CA MET A 44 9.35 -4.77 -26.88
C MET A 44 10.10 -3.50 -26.46
N TRP A 45 9.67 -2.32 -26.92
CA TRP A 45 10.26 -1.04 -26.54
C TRP A 45 9.75 -0.53 -25.18
N MET A 46 8.64 -1.07 -24.68
CA MET A 46 8.00 -0.59 -23.46
C MET A 46 8.73 -1.12 -22.23
N ALA A 47 9.25 -0.21 -21.41
CA ALA A 47 9.93 -0.54 -20.17
C ALA A 47 8.96 -1.13 -19.14
N PRO A 48 9.39 -2.10 -18.31
CA PRO A 48 8.57 -2.67 -17.24
C PRO A 48 7.94 -1.62 -16.32
N ASN A 49 8.74 -0.69 -15.79
CA ASN A 49 8.25 0.35 -14.87
C ASN A 49 7.20 1.28 -15.52
N LEU A 50 7.23 1.45 -16.85
CA LEU A 50 6.20 2.20 -17.56
C LEU A 50 4.87 1.43 -17.59
N ILE A 51 4.92 0.09 -17.63
CA ILE A 51 3.72 -0.75 -17.48
C ILE A 51 3.14 -0.56 -16.08
N THR A 52 3.95 -0.69 -15.03
CA THR A 52 3.54 -0.44 -13.64
C THR A 52 2.86 0.93 -13.48
N LEU A 53 3.50 1.99 -13.99
CA LEU A 53 2.99 3.36 -13.92
C LEU A 53 1.69 3.56 -14.72
N THR A 54 1.57 2.89 -15.87
CA THR A 54 0.33 2.90 -16.66
C THR A 54 -0.79 2.18 -15.91
N GLY A 55 -0.50 1.05 -15.26
CA GLY A 55 -1.43 0.37 -14.37
C GLY A 55 -1.94 1.30 -13.27
N PHE A 56 -1.03 1.98 -12.58
CA PHE A 56 -1.36 2.94 -11.52
C PHE A 56 -2.28 4.08 -11.97
N SER A 57 -2.15 4.53 -13.23
CA SER A 57 -3.01 5.59 -13.78
C SER A 57 -4.50 5.22 -13.77
N PHE A 58 -4.86 3.93 -13.88
CA PHE A 58 -6.24 3.48 -13.76
C PHE A 58 -6.79 3.69 -12.35
N VAL A 59 -5.99 3.44 -11.31
CA VAL A 59 -6.41 3.67 -9.92
C VAL A 59 -6.50 5.17 -9.63
N VAL A 60 -5.60 5.98 -10.17
CA VAL A 60 -5.71 7.44 -10.10
C VAL A 60 -7.01 7.93 -10.75
N ALA A 61 -7.38 7.40 -11.91
CA ALA A 61 -8.66 7.72 -12.55
C ALA A 61 -9.87 7.33 -11.69
N ASN A 62 -9.84 6.14 -11.07
CA ASN A 62 -10.87 5.70 -10.14
C ASN A 62 -10.98 6.62 -8.92
N PHE A 63 -9.84 7.03 -8.36
CA PHE A 63 -9.79 7.94 -7.22
C PHE A 63 -10.35 9.33 -7.60
N LEU A 64 -10.05 9.85 -8.79
CA LEU A 64 -10.65 11.09 -9.28
C LEU A 64 -12.17 10.95 -9.47
N ALA A 65 -12.65 9.81 -9.96
CA ALA A 65 -14.08 9.53 -10.04
C ALA A 65 -14.73 9.47 -8.65
N LEU A 66 -14.07 8.90 -7.64
CA LEU A 66 -14.50 8.97 -6.25
C LEU A 66 -14.64 10.41 -5.76
N LEU A 67 -13.62 11.26 -5.99
CA LEU A 67 -13.66 12.66 -5.55
C LEU A 67 -14.80 13.43 -6.22
N TRP A 68 -15.17 13.06 -7.44
CA TRP A 68 -16.28 13.66 -8.17
C TRP A 68 -17.66 13.21 -7.66
N TYR A 69 -17.84 11.91 -7.43
CA TYR A 69 -19.17 11.34 -7.10
C TYR A 69 -19.46 11.26 -5.60
N THR A 70 -18.47 10.96 -4.77
CA THR A 70 -18.67 10.68 -3.34
C THR A 70 -17.47 11.19 -2.50
N PRO A 71 -17.21 12.51 -2.49
CA PRO A 71 -16.08 13.10 -1.74
C PRO A 71 -16.21 12.97 -0.22
N THR A 72 -17.34 12.46 0.28
CA THR A 72 -17.62 12.18 1.69
C THR A 72 -17.58 10.68 2.03
N LEU A 73 -17.38 9.80 1.03
CA LEU A 73 -17.30 8.34 1.14
C LEU A 73 -18.59 7.66 1.65
N ASP A 74 -19.72 8.35 1.70
CA ASP A 74 -21.00 7.88 2.26
C ASP A 74 -22.18 7.98 1.28
N GLN A 75 -21.92 8.39 0.04
CA GLN A 75 -22.95 8.54 -1.01
C GLN A 75 -22.82 7.45 -2.06
N ASP A 76 -23.98 6.94 -2.51
CA ASP A 76 -24.05 6.03 -3.63
C ASP A 76 -23.66 6.71 -4.94
N CYS A 77 -22.95 5.97 -5.78
CA CYS A 77 -22.58 6.38 -7.13
C CYS A 77 -23.49 5.71 -8.17
N PRO A 78 -23.61 6.26 -9.38
CA PRO A 78 -24.17 5.52 -10.51
C PRO A 78 -23.45 4.17 -10.70
N SER A 79 -24.18 3.09 -10.99
CA SER A 79 -23.62 1.72 -11.07
C SER A 79 -22.37 1.58 -11.94
N TRP A 80 -22.28 2.33 -13.04
CA TRP A 80 -21.13 2.29 -13.94
C TRP A 80 -19.83 2.75 -13.27
N VAL A 81 -19.90 3.61 -12.24
CA VAL A 81 -18.74 4.08 -11.49
C VAL A 81 -18.12 2.89 -10.75
N TYR A 82 -18.92 2.07 -10.07
CA TYR A 82 -18.41 0.86 -9.42
C TYR A 82 -17.83 -0.16 -10.42
N TYR A 83 -18.44 -0.31 -11.60
CA TYR A 83 -17.86 -1.15 -12.66
C TYR A 83 -16.55 -0.59 -13.21
N SER A 84 -16.40 0.73 -13.31
CA SER A 84 -15.12 1.36 -13.66
C SER A 84 -14.07 1.13 -12.58
N TRP A 85 -14.44 1.17 -11.30
CA TRP A 85 -13.53 0.85 -10.20
C TRP A 85 -13.05 -0.60 -10.26
N ALA A 86 -13.96 -1.54 -10.48
CA ALA A 86 -13.64 -2.95 -10.71
C ALA A 86 -12.66 -3.14 -11.88
N LEU A 87 -12.95 -2.52 -13.02
CA LEU A 87 -12.11 -2.60 -14.21
C LEU A 87 -10.73 -1.99 -13.95
N GLY A 88 -10.67 -0.79 -13.36
CA GLY A 88 -9.42 -0.09 -13.12
C GLY A 88 -8.51 -0.85 -12.14
N LEU A 89 -9.08 -1.42 -11.07
CA LEU A 89 -8.33 -2.25 -10.12
C LEU A 89 -7.84 -3.57 -10.76
N PHE A 90 -8.69 -4.23 -11.57
CA PHE A 90 -8.28 -5.42 -12.30
C PHE A 90 -7.17 -5.12 -13.32
N MET A 91 -7.25 -3.97 -14.00
CA MET A 91 -6.22 -3.50 -14.93
C MET A 91 -4.92 -3.18 -14.18
N TYR A 92 -5.00 -2.55 -13.00
CA TYR A 92 -3.84 -2.32 -12.14
C TYR A 92 -3.11 -3.64 -11.83
N GLN A 93 -3.82 -4.61 -11.24
CA GLN A 93 -3.25 -5.93 -10.92
C GLN A 93 -2.65 -6.63 -12.15
N THR A 94 -3.31 -6.49 -13.29
CA THR A 94 -2.85 -7.12 -14.53
C THR A 94 -1.56 -6.48 -15.04
N PHE A 95 -1.44 -5.16 -14.98
CA PHE A 95 -0.26 -4.43 -15.45
C PHE A 95 0.93 -4.67 -14.51
N ASP A 96 0.69 -4.60 -13.21
CA ASP A 96 1.60 -4.94 -12.14
C ASP A 96 2.21 -6.34 -12.35
N ALA A 97 1.38 -7.39 -12.42
CA ALA A 97 1.88 -8.75 -12.60
C ALA A 97 2.61 -9.00 -13.95
N VAL A 98 2.31 -8.20 -14.98
CA VAL A 98 2.92 -8.32 -16.31
C VAL A 98 4.27 -7.62 -16.38
N ASP A 99 4.56 -6.62 -15.53
CA ASP A 99 5.81 -5.89 -15.59
C ASP A 99 7.03 -6.80 -15.40
N GLY A 100 6.98 -7.77 -14.48
CA GLY A 100 8.07 -8.69 -14.19
C GLY A 100 8.22 -9.72 -15.30
N SER A 101 7.11 -10.07 -15.95
CA SER A 101 7.13 -10.91 -17.16
C SER A 101 7.77 -10.16 -18.33
N GLN A 102 7.46 -8.88 -18.47
CA GLN A 102 8.09 -8.00 -19.46
C GLN A 102 9.57 -7.80 -19.15
N ALA A 103 9.95 -7.61 -17.88
CA ALA A 103 11.34 -7.45 -17.46
C ALA A 103 12.19 -8.67 -17.82
N ARG A 104 11.66 -9.88 -17.64
CA ARG A 104 12.30 -11.11 -18.12
C ARG A 104 12.38 -11.17 -19.64
N ARG A 105 11.29 -10.81 -20.35
CA ARG A 105 11.21 -10.83 -21.81
C ARG A 105 12.18 -9.84 -22.48
N THR A 106 12.40 -8.67 -21.88
CA THR A 106 13.27 -7.60 -22.40
C THR A 106 14.66 -7.59 -21.77
N ARG A 107 14.97 -8.54 -20.87
CA ARG A 107 16.21 -8.64 -20.08
C ARG A 107 16.50 -7.39 -19.25
N GLN A 108 15.46 -6.76 -18.71
CA GLN A 108 15.52 -5.57 -17.87
C GLN A 108 15.24 -5.85 -16.39
N SER A 109 15.33 -7.11 -15.95
CA SER A 109 15.18 -7.47 -14.53
C SER A 109 16.31 -6.86 -13.70
N GLY A 110 15.96 -6.17 -12.61
CA GLY A 110 16.94 -5.55 -11.72
C GLY A 110 16.31 -4.93 -10.46
N PRO A 111 17.14 -4.43 -9.52
CA PRO A 111 16.69 -3.86 -8.25
C PRO A 111 15.80 -2.63 -8.41
N LEU A 112 15.96 -1.86 -9.49
CA LEU A 112 15.11 -0.69 -9.76
C LEU A 112 13.66 -1.10 -10.00
N GLY A 113 13.43 -2.23 -10.70
CA GLY A 113 12.09 -2.69 -11.03
C GLY A 113 11.27 -2.97 -9.78
N GLU A 114 11.83 -3.74 -8.85
CA GLU A 114 11.18 -4.03 -7.57
C GLU A 114 10.95 -2.79 -6.70
N LEU A 115 11.93 -1.88 -6.64
CA LEU A 115 11.75 -0.63 -5.90
C LEU A 115 10.59 0.19 -6.48
N PHE A 116 10.50 0.26 -7.81
CA PHE A 116 9.48 1.02 -8.51
C PHE A 116 8.10 0.39 -8.30
N ASP A 117 7.99 -0.91 -8.56
CA ASP A 117 6.79 -1.73 -8.41
C ASP A 117 6.19 -1.62 -7.01
N HIS A 118 6.95 -2.05 -5.99
CA HIS A 118 6.50 -1.97 -4.61
C HIS A 118 6.29 -0.52 -4.11
N GLY A 119 7.01 0.46 -4.69
CA GLY A 119 6.81 1.88 -4.39
C GLY A 119 5.48 2.42 -4.90
N VAL A 120 5.06 1.97 -6.09
CA VAL A 120 3.74 2.27 -6.66
C VAL A 120 2.64 1.57 -5.85
N ASP A 121 2.82 0.30 -5.49
CA ASP A 121 1.92 -0.44 -4.60
C ASP A 121 1.69 0.28 -3.26
N ALA A 122 2.76 0.85 -2.70
CA ALA A 122 2.67 1.58 -1.44
C ALA A 122 1.75 2.80 -1.53
N CYS A 123 1.82 3.55 -2.64
CA CYS A 123 0.92 4.66 -2.93
C CYS A 123 -0.50 4.16 -3.20
N ASN A 124 -0.61 3.12 -4.02
CA ASN A 124 -1.87 2.52 -4.44
C ASN A 124 -2.72 2.06 -3.26
N THR A 125 -2.08 1.45 -2.26
CA THR A 125 -2.76 0.93 -1.06
C THR A 125 -3.69 1.95 -0.42
N SER A 126 -3.28 3.23 -0.34
CA SER A 126 -4.09 4.26 0.33
C SER A 126 -5.23 4.78 -0.55
N LEU A 127 -5.00 4.88 -1.86
CA LEU A 127 -6.04 5.24 -2.82
C LEU A 127 -7.12 4.17 -2.87
N GLU A 128 -6.69 2.91 -2.94
CA GLU A 128 -7.59 1.76 -3.01
C GLU A 128 -8.42 1.60 -1.73
N VAL A 129 -7.84 1.87 -0.55
CA VAL A 129 -8.62 1.93 0.69
C VAL A 129 -9.74 2.96 0.61
N LEU A 130 -9.49 4.15 0.05
CA LEU A 130 -10.52 5.19 -0.08
C LEU A 130 -11.61 4.79 -1.08
N ILE A 131 -11.22 4.19 -2.21
CA ILE A 131 -12.15 3.66 -3.22
C ILE A 131 -13.00 2.52 -2.62
N PHE A 132 -12.39 1.63 -1.86
CA PHE A 132 -13.10 0.60 -1.12
C PHE A 132 -14.04 1.18 -0.07
N ALA A 133 -13.60 2.12 0.75
CA ALA A 133 -14.46 2.76 1.76
C ALA A 133 -15.69 3.43 1.12
N ALA A 134 -15.50 4.10 -0.03
CA ALA A 134 -16.59 4.69 -0.80
C ALA A 134 -17.55 3.65 -1.38
N SER A 135 -17.06 2.49 -1.83
CA SER A 135 -17.95 1.44 -2.37
C SER A 135 -18.84 0.81 -1.30
N GLN A 136 -18.48 0.95 -0.03
CA GLN A 136 -19.23 0.43 1.10
C GLN A 136 -20.01 1.52 1.85
N ASN A 137 -19.99 2.79 1.40
CA ASN A 137 -20.55 3.94 2.11
C ASN A 137 -20.05 4.08 3.57
N MET A 138 -18.77 3.83 3.83
CA MET A 138 -18.21 3.92 5.20
C MET A 138 -18.16 5.35 5.74
N GLY A 139 -18.19 6.35 4.87
CA GLY A 139 -18.08 7.75 5.22
C GLY A 139 -16.71 8.16 5.75
N GLN A 140 -16.59 9.42 6.16
CA GLN A 140 -15.41 9.92 6.87
C GLN A 140 -15.45 9.49 8.35
N SER A 141 -15.36 8.18 8.58
CA SER A 141 -15.60 7.54 9.87
C SER A 141 -14.39 6.75 10.39
N TRP A 142 -14.50 6.25 11.62
CA TRP A 142 -13.52 5.32 12.19
C TRP A 142 -13.45 3.98 11.45
N GLN A 143 -14.48 3.58 10.71
CA GLN A 143 -14.43 2.37 9.89
C GLN A 143 -13.40 2.55 8.77
N THR A 144 -13.44 3.69 8.07
CA THR A 144 -12.45 4.06 7.05
C THR A 144 -11.03 4.13 7.63
N VAL A 145 -10.87 4.70 8.83
CA VAL A 145 -9.57 4.74 9.53
C VAL A 145 -9.08 3.32 9.87
N ALA A 146 -9.97 2.42 10.30
CA ALA A 146 -9.62 1.04 10.64
C ALA A 146 -9.19 0.23 9.41
N VAL A 147 -9.88 0.38 8.27
CA VAL A 147 -9.47 -0.25 7.01
C VAL A 147 -8.12 0.30 6.55
N LEU A 148 -7.91 1.62 6.65
CA LEU A 148 -6.63 2.23 6.32
C LEU A 148 -5.49 1.69 7.19
N PHE A 149 -5.72 1.56 8.50
CA PHE A 149 -4.77 0.94 9.42
C PHE A 149 -4.44 -0.49 9.02
N ALA A 150 -5.46 -1.32 8.78
CA ALA A 150 -5.30 -2.73 8.46
C ALA A 150 -4.51 -2.94 7.16
N SER A 151 -4.85 -2.19 6.11
CA SER A 151 -4.20 -2.29 4.81
C SER A 151 -2.74 -1.82 4.86
N LEU A 152 -2.48 -0.66 5.49
CA LEU A 152 -1.12 -0.14 5.61
C LEU A 152 -0.24 -1.00 6.54
N LEU A 153 -0.81 -1.58 7.61
CA LEU A 153 -0.10 -2.52 8.48
C LEU A 153 0.25 -3.81 7.73
N THR A 154 -0.68 -4.35 6.96
CA THR A 154 -0.45 -5.56 6.16
C THR A 154 0.73 -5.36 5.21
N PHE A 155 0.73 -4.25 4.47
CA PHE A 155 1.82 -3.94 3.55
C PHE A 155 3.15 -3.72 4.28
N TYR A 156 3.15 -2.94 5.36
CA TYR A 156 4.34 -2.70 6.18
C TYR A 156 4.95 -4.01 6.72
N ILE A 157 4.12 -4.91 7.26
CA ILE A 157 4.58 -6.20 7.80
C ILE A 157 5.17 -7.07 6.71
N GLN A 158 4.56 -7.15 5.53
CA GLN A 158 5.09 -7.96 4.42
C GLN A 158 6.44 -7.44 3.94
N THR A 159 6.61 -6.13 3.84
CA THR A 159 7.92 -5.53 3.53
C THR A 159 8.92 -5.77 4.67
N TRP A 160 8.49 -5.68 5.94
CA TRP A 160 9.35 -5.90 7.11
C TRP A 160 9.82 -7.35 7.19
N GLU A 161 8.91 -8.29 6.93
CA GLU A 161 9.23 -9.70 6.81
C GLU A 161 10.28 -9.91 5.72
N THR A 162 10.02 -9.39 4.50
CA THR A 162 10.93 -9.50 3.35
C THR A 162 12.31 -8.88 3.64
N TYR A 163 12.38 -7.74 4.31
CA TYR A 163 13.65 -7.12 4.71
C TYR A 163 14.50 -8.09 5.56
N HIS A 164 13.86 -8.82 6.47
CA HIS A 164 14.53 -9.75 7.38
C HIS A 164 14.74 -11.15 6.79
N THR A 165 13.77 -11.72 6.08
CA THR A 165 13.85 -13.08 5.51
C THR A 165 14.68 -13.10 4.24
N LYS A 166 14.74 -11.97 3.51
CA LYS A 166 15.30 -11.81 2.17
C LYS A 166 14.49 -12.46 1.04
N THR A 167 13.27 -12.90 1.35
CA THR A 167 12.37 -13.53 0.40
C THR A 167 10.95 -13.09 0.67
N LEU A 168 10.27 -12.57 -0.35
CA LEU A 168 8.84 -12.27 -0.29
C LEU A 168 8.07 -13.58 -0.37
N THR A 169 7.35 -13.95 0.69
CA THR A 169 6.58 -15.21 0.73
C THR A 169 5.10 -14.89 0.76
N LEU A 170 4.40 -15.22 -0.32
CA LEU A 170 2.96 -15.06 -0.45
C LEU A 170 2.27 -16.39 -0.12
N GLY A 171 1.35 -16.34 0.83
CA GLY A 171 0.52 -17.48 1.23
C GLY A 171 -0.46 -17.91 0.13
N ILE A 172 -1.18 -19.01 0.39
CA ILE A 172 -2.20 -19.55 -0.53
C ILE A 172 -3.30 -18.53 -0.79
N ILE A 173 -3.68 -17.77 0.23
CA ILE A 173 -4.55 -16.59 0.14
C ILE A 173 -3.69 -15.40 0.54
N ASN A 174 -3.51 -14.46 -0.37
CA ASN A 174 -2.72 -13.27 -0.13
C ASN A 174 -3.40 -12.02 -0.69
N GLY A 175 -2.95 -10.86 -0.20
CA GLY A 175 -3.49 -9.56 -0.61
C GLY A 175 -3.37 -9.29 -2.11
N PRO A 176 -2.16 -9.38 -2.70
CA PRO A 176 -1.92 -9.04 -4.11
C PRO A 176 -2.73 -9.88 -5.12
N VAL A 177 -3.12 -11.12 -4.77
CA VAL A 177 -3.85 -12.01 -5.68
C VAL A 177 -5.32 -12.10 -5.30
N GLU A 178 -5.65 -12.88 -4.26
CA GLU A 178 -7.02 -13.15 -3.85
C GLU A 178 -7.69 -11.91 -3.27
N GLY A 179 -6.95 -11.10 -2.51
CA GLY A 179 -7.45 -9.86 -1.92
C GLY A 179 -7.94 -8.87 -2.97
N ILE A 180 -7.11 -8.57 -3.97
CA ILE A 180 -7.48 -7.67 -5.06
C ILE A 180 -8.69 -8.21 -5.85
N LEU A 181 -8.69 -9.50 -6.22
CA LEU A 181 -9.83 -10.08 -6.95
C LEU A 181 -11.11 -10.08 -6.12
N THR A 182 -11.01 -10.25 -4.80
CA THR A 182 -12.15 -10.12 -3.89
C THR A 182 -12.71 -8.69 -3.94
N ILE A 183 -11.86 -7.67 -3.91
CA ILE A 183 -12.29 -6.26 -4.01
C ILE A 183 -12.91 -5.97 -5.39
N VAL A 184 -12.33 -6.50 -6.48
CA VAL A 184 -12.93 -6.41 -7.83
C VAL A 184 -14.35 -7.00 -7.83
N CYS A 185 -14.54 -8.18 -7.24
CA CYS A 185 -15.86 -8.79 -7.10
C CYS A 185 -16.80 -7.91 -6.26
N VAL A 186 -16.33 -7.34 -5.15
CA VAL A 186 -17.12 -6.42 -4.31
C VAL A 186 -17.58 -5.20 -5.11
N PHE A 187 -16.70 -4.59 -5.92
CA PHE A 187 -17.09 -3.46 -6.77
C PHE A 187 -18.14 -3.84 -7.82
N ILE A 188 -17.98 -5.00 -8.48
CA ILE A 188 -18.99 -5.50 -9.43
C ILE A 188 -20.34 -5.72 -8.71
N LEU A 189 -20.33 -6.37 -7.54
CA LEU A 189 -21.53 -6.62 -6.76
C LEU A 189 -22.18 -5.32 -6.28
N THR A 190 -21.38 -4.33 -5.88
CA THR A 190 -21.88 -3.00 -5.48
C THR A 190 -22.63 -2.33 -6.62
N GLY A 191 -22.05 -2.37 -7.83
CA GLY A 191 -22.71 -1.84 -9.04
C GLY A 191 -24.00 -2.59 -9.39
N TYR A 192 -24.03 -3.91 -9.21
CA TYR A 192 -25.18 -4.77 -9.46
C TYR A 192 -26.32 -4.55 -8.45
N MET A 193 -25.99 -4.44 -7.17
CA MET A 193 -26.95 -4.19 -6.08
C MET A 193 -27.47 -2.74 -6.07
N GLY A 194 -26.88 -1.85 -6.86
CA GLY A 194 -27.35 -0.49 -7.08
C GLY A 194 -26.76 0.58 -6.15
N GLY A 195 -25.74 0.25 -5.35
CA GLY A 195 -25.09 1.22 -4.47
C GLY A 195 -24.34 0.59 -3.29
N GLY A 196 -23.55 1.43 -2.61
CA GLY A 196 -22.82 1.06 -1.40
C GLY A 196 -23.72 0.86 -0.18
N HIS A 197 -24.91 1.47 -0.16
CA HIS A 197 -25.89 1.30 0.92
C HIS A 197 -26.28 -0.17 1.17
N PHE A 198 -26.14 -1.03 0.15
CA PHE A 198 -26.35 -2.47 0.28
C PHE A 198 -25.48 -3.08 1.41
N TRP A 199 -24.22 -2.66 1.50
CA TRP A 199 -23.26 -3.18 2.48
C TRP A 199 -23.48 -2.65 3.91
N GLN A 200 -24.37 -1.68 4.08
CA GLN A 200 -24.78 -1.13 5.38
C GLN A 200 -26.00 -1.85 5.96
N GLN A 201 -26.62 -2.76 5.20
CA GLN A 201 -27.72 -3.59 5.69
C GLN A 201 -27.21 -4.71 6.62
N SER A 202 -28.04 -5.13 7.57
CA SER A 202 -27.75 -6.30 8.43
C SER A 202 -27.53 -7.55 7.57
N MET A 203 -26.37 -8.19 7.73
CA MET A 203 -26.02 -9.38 6.95
C MET A 203 -27.01 -10.52 7.19
N PHE A 204 -27.32 -10.81 8.45
CA PHE A 204 -28.20 -11.92 8.80
C PHE A 204 -29.65 -11.70 8.35
N GLN A 205 -30.15 -10.48 8.50
CA GLN A 205 -31.48 -10.14 8.00
C GLN A 205 -31.55 -10.27 6.47
N THR A 206 -30.56 -9.75 5.74
CA THR A 206 -30.51 -9.82 4.28
C THR A 206 -30.34 -11.25 3.77
N MET A 207 -29.65 -12.12 4.53
CA MET A 207 -29.52 -13.56 4.22
C MET A 207 -30.73 -14.40 4.64
N GLY A 208 -31.75 -13.80 5.27
CA GLY A 208 -32.98 -14.49 5.68
C GLY A 208 -32.84 -15.38 6.92
N VAL A 209 -31.83 -15.13 7.76
CA VAL A 209 -31.65 -15.86 9.03
C VAL A 209 -32.75 -15.41 10.02
N PRO A 210 -33.59 -16.31 10.57
CA PRO A 210 -34.63 -15.92 11.52
C PRO A 210 -34.05 -15.35 12.82
N SER A 211 -34.60 -14.23 13.31
CA SER A 211 -34.23 -13.63 14.60
C SER A 211 -34.54 -14.53 15.81
N ALA A 212 -35.41 -15.53 15.64
CA ALA A 212 -35.78 -16.49 16.67
C ALA A 212 -34.68 -17.51 17.04
N ILE A 213 -33.53 -17.51 16.35
CA ILE A 213 -32.43 -18.47 16.58
C ILE A 213 -31.63 -18.18 17.88
N GLY A 214 -32.01 -17.14 18.64
CA GLY A 214 -31.35 -16.80 19.91
C GLY A 214 -29.99 -16.10 19.72
N ILE A 215 -29.73 -15.55 18.52
CA ILE A 215 -28.59 -14.69 18.27
C ILE A 215 -28.85 -13.35 18.98
N PRO A 216 -27.92 -12.83 19.80
CA PRO A 216 -28.08 -11.53 20.43
C PRO A 216 -28.28 -10.41 19.41
N ASP A 217 -29.19 -9.47 19.69
CA ASP A 217 -29.57 -8.39 18.77
C ASP A 217 -28.38 -7.58 18.25
N PHE A 218 -27.39 -7.33 19.10
CA PHE A 218 -26.20 -6.56 18.70
C PHE A 218 -25.34 -7.29 17.65
N ILE A 219 -25.35 -8.62 17.62
CA ILE A 219 -24.68 -9.44 16.59
C ILE A 219 -25.59 -9.55 15.36
N TYR A 220 -26.89 -9.70 15.60
CA TYR A 220 -27.88 -9.84 14.54
C TYR A 220 -27.94 -8.62 13.62
N ASN A 221 -27.80 -7.43 14.19
CA ASN A 221 -27.90 -6.16 13.49
C ASN A 221 -26.60 -5.70 12.83
N LEU A 222 -25.49 -6.45 12.97
CA LEU A 222 -24.23 -6.09 12.32
C LEU A 222 -24.38 -6.07 10.80
N SER A 223 -23.92 -4.98 10.19
CA SER A 223 -23.95 -4.83 8.74
C SER A 223 -22.93 -5.74 8.06
N PHE A 224 -23.07 -5.95 6.75
CA PHE A 224 -22.03 -6.64 5.97
C PHE A 224 -20.64 -5.99 6.15
N THR A 225 -20.60 -4.65 6.16
CA THR A 225 -19.37 -3.88 6.38
C THR A 225 -18.76 -4.20 7.75
N GLU A 226 -19.56 -4.24 8.81
CA GLU A 226 -19.07 -4.54 10.16
C GLU A 226 -18.58 -5.98 10.28
N TRP A 227 -19.28 -6.95 9.68
CA TRP A 227 -18.81 -8.33 9.59
C TRP A 227 -17.48 -8.45 8.85
N TYR A 228 -17.33 -7.72 7.75
CA TYR A 228 -16.08 -7.65 7.02
C TYR A 228 -14.94 -7.07 7.88
N LEU A 229 -15.20 -6.02 8.66
CA LEU A 229 -14.19 -5.45 9.58
C LEU A 229 -13.78 -6.44 10.68
N VAL A 230 -14.72 -7.21 11.22
CA VAL A 230 -14.43 -8.26 12.21
C VAL A 230 -13.57 -9.35 11.58
N GLN A 231 -13.96 -9.86 10.41
CA GLN A 231 -13.18 -10.86 9.66
C GLN A 231 -11.78 -10.33 9.33
N GLY A 232 -11.68 -9.12 8.78
CA GLY A 232 -10.43 -8.47 8.40
C GLY A 232 -9.49 -8.30 9.60
N THR A 233 -10.03 -7.95 10.78
CA THR A 233 -9.26 -7.85 12.01
C THR A 233 -8.68 -9.20 12.43
N ILE A 234 -9.46 -10.28 12.36
CA ILE A 234 -8.98 -11.64 12.69
C ILE A 234 -7.85 -12.04 11.73
N VAL A 235 -8.04 -11.84 10.43
CA VAL A 235 -7.04 -12.16 9.40
C VAL A 235 -5.76 -11.33 9.59
N LEU A 236 -5.89 -10.03 9.86
CA LEU A 236 -4.77 -9.13 10.11
C LEU A 236 -3.92 -9.58 11.29
N VAL A 237 -4.56 -9.93 12.42
CA VAL A 237 -3.86 -10.41 13.61
C VAL A 237 -3.13 -11.71 13.33
N PHE A 238 -3.80 -12.68 12.68
CA PHE A 238 -3.18 -13.95 12.33
C PHE A 238 -1.96 -13.78 11.42
N ASN A 239 -2.10 -13.00 10.35
CA ASN A 239 -1.01 -12.71 9.40
C ASN A 239 0.15 -12.00 10.09
N THR A 240 -0.14 -11.02 10.95
CA THR A 240 0.88 -10.31 11.73
C THR A 240 1.68 -11.27 12.63
N VAL A 241 0.99 -12.16 13.32
CA VAL A 241 1.62 -13.15 14.21
C VAL A 241 2.46 -14.15 13.40
N GLU A 242 1.97 -14.64 12.27
CA GLU A 242 2.72 -15.58 11.45
C GLU A 242 3.96 -14.94 10.80
N SER A 243 3.85 -13.71 10.29
CA SER A 243 5.01 -12.94 9.81
C SER A 243 6.05 -12.74 10.92
N CYS A 244 5.62 -12.41 12.15
CA CYS A 244 6.52 -12.33 13.29
C CYS A 244 7.24 -13.67 13.57
N ARG A 245 6.52 -14.78 13.52
CA ARG A 245 7.09 -16.13 13.71
C ARG A 245 8.08 -16.46 12.59
N ASN A 246 7.77 -16.16 11.35
CA ASN A 246 8.63 -16.39 10.20
C ASN A 246 9.94 -15.61 10.32
N VAL A 247 9.88 -14.31 10.65
CA VAL A 247 11.08 -13.50 10.89
C VAL A 247 11.93 -14.07 12.02
N ILE A 248 11.31 -14.46 13.14
CA ILE A 248 12.02 -15.07 14.26
C ILE A 248 12.70 -16.38 13.83
N ARG A 249 12.00 -17.26 13.11
CA ARG A 249 12.54 -18.53 12.59
C ARG A 249 13.71 -18.28 11.65
N ALA A 250 13.55 -17.40 10.67
CA ALA A 250 14.57 -17.08 9.67
C ALA A 250 15.83 -16.43 10.28
N ARG A 251 15.67 -15.62 11.35
CA ARG A 251 16.83 -15.07 12.07
C ARG A 251 17.52 -16.10 12.95
N ARG A 252 16.75 -16.98 13.62
CA ARG A 252 17.32 -18.08 14.42
C ARG A 252 18.15 -19.04 13.58
N SER A 253 17.70 -19.40 12.38
CA SER A 253 18.45 -20.30 11.50
C SER A 253 19.80 -19.72 11.05
N ARG A 254 19.94 -18.38 11.05
CA ARG A 254 21.20 -17.68 10.77
C ARG A 254 22.06 -17.38 12.02
N GLY A 255 21.63 -17.82 13.20
CA GLY A 255 22.33 -17.55 14.47
C GLY A 255 22.15 -16.13 15.02
N ASP A 256 21.22 -15.33 14.48
CA ASP A 256 20.98 -13.96 14.90
C ASP A 256 20.13 -13.85 16.18
N ARG A 257 20.33 -12.75 16.92
CA ARG A 257 19.42 -12.33 18.00
C ARG A 257 18.02 -12.05 17.45
N SER A 258 17.11 -12.98 17.65
CA SER A 258 15.85 -13.05 16.91
C SER A 258 14.81 -12.01 17.34
N ARG A 259 14.79 -11.61 18.61
CA ARG A 259 13.80 -10.68 19.17
C ARG A 259 14.03 -9.22 18.77
N GLY A 260 15.27 -8.84 18.45
CA GLY A 260 15.60 -7.46 18.06
C GLY A 260 14.90 -7.01 16.76
N ALA A 261 14.47 -7.96 15.91
CA ALA A 261 13.70 -7.67 14.70
C ALA A 261 12.35 -7.02 14.99
N LEU A 262 11.69 -7.42 16.09
CA LEU A 262 10.35 -6.95 16.44
C LEU A 262 10.33 -5.45 16.79
N LEU A 263 11.47 -4.89 17.19
CA LEU A 263 11.62 -3.44 17.36
C LEU A 263 11.35 -2.69 16.05
N GLY A 264 11.53 -3.34 14.89
CA GLY A 264 11.19 -2.79 13.59
C GLY A 264 9.71 -2.54 13.37
N LEU A 265 8.82 -3.09 14.20
CA LEU A 265 7.39 -2.77 14.17
C LEU A 265 7.05 -1.51 14.97
N GLY A 266 7.91 -1.11 15.91
CA GLY A 266 7.73 0.05 16.78
C GLY A 266 7.46 1.36 16.03
N PRO A 267 8.19 1.71 14.94
CA PRO A 267 7.95 2.92 14.17
C PRO A 267 6.51 3.01 13.62
N PHE A 268 6.00 1.92 13.03
CA PHE A 268 4.63 1.88 12.50
C PHE A 268 3.60 2.15 13.60
N PHE A 269 3.65 1.39 14.69
CA PHE A 269 2.69 1.54 15.79
C PHE A 269 2.80 2.89 16.50
N SER A 270 4.01 3.48 16.58
CA SER A 270 4.20 4.81 17.14
C SER A 270 3.55 5.89 16.29
N ILE A 271 3.74 5.82 14.97
CA ILE A 271 3.09 6.74 14.02
C ILE A 271 1.57 6.58 14.10
N TRP A 272 1.07 5.35 14.07
CA TRP A 272 -0.36 5.11 14.12
C TRP A 272 -1.02 5.49 15.44
N ALA A 273 -0.32 5.34 16.57
CA ALA A 273 -0.79 5.88 17.85
C ALA A 273 -0.96 7.41 17.76
N MET A 274 -0.03 8.13 17.12
CA MET A 274 -0.14 9.57 16.90
C MET A 274 -1.26 9.93 15.90
N ILE A 275 -1.45 9.15 14.83
CA ILE A 275 -2.56 9.33 13.86
C ILE A 275 -3.90 9.22 14.58
N LEU A 276 -4.11 8.16 15.36
CA LEU A 276 -5.35 7.93 16.10
C LEU A 276 -5.57 9.02 17.15
N ALA A 277 -4.52 9.40 17.89
CA ALA A 277 -4.59 10.50 18.85
C ALA A 277 -4.98 11.81 18.18
N TYR A 278 -4.38 12.14 17.04
CA TYR A 278 -4.67 13.39 16.33
C TYR A 278 -6.11 13.43 15.78
N LEU A 279 -6.58 12.34 15.16
CA LEU A 279 -7.96 12.24 14.68
C LEU A 279 -9.00 12.24 15.82
N TYR A 280 -8.64 11.73 17.00
CA TYR A 280 -9.49 11.81 18.17
C TYR A 280 -9.55 13.23 18.75
N LEU A 281 -8.40 13.90 18.85
CA LEU A 281 -8.29 15.27 19.36
C LEU A 281 -8.88 16.31 18.40
N GLN A 282 -8.87 16.03 17.09
CA GLN A 282 -9.38 16.91 16.05
C GLN A 282 -10.50 16.23 15.22
N PRO A 283 -11.71 16.08 15.78
CA PRO A 283 -12.84 15.42 15.09
C PRO A 283 -13.18 16.06 13.75
N ARG A 284 -12.97 17.37 13.59
CA ARG A 284 -13.22 18.07 12.33
C ARG A 284 -12.34 17.55 11.18
N ILE A 285 -11.10 17.16 11.46
CA ILE A 285 -10.23 16.53 10.46
C ILE A 285 -10.81 15.17 10.09
N ARG A 286 -11.22 14.36 11.08
CA ARG A 286 -11.84 13.06 10.84
C ARG A 286 -13.15 13.16 10.06
N GLU A 287 -14.03 14.10 10.38
CA GLU A 287 -15.40 14.14 9.85
C GLU A 287 -15.51 14.90 8.52
N CYS A 288 -14.59 15.82 8.24
CA CYS A 288 -14.67 16.67 7.05
C CYS A 288 -13.46 16.55 6.11
N HIS A 289 -12.31 16.08 6.60
CA HIS A 289 -11.04 16.11 5.87
C HIS A 289 -10.23 14.81 6.01
N LEU A 290 -10.91 13.67 6.17
CA LEU A 290 -10.29 12.36 6.27
C LEU A 290 -9.60 11.93 4.99
N ILE A 291 -10.15 12.24 3.81
CA ILE A 291 -9.52 11.92 2.53
C ILE A 291 -8.08 12.47 2.44
N PRO A 292 -7.85 13.80 2.54
CA PRO A 292 -6.49 14.33 2.49
C PRO A 292 -5.61 13.85 3.65
N PHE A 293 -6.20 13.59 4.82
CA PHE A 293 -5.46 13.02 5.95
C PHE A 293 -5.04 11.55 5.71
N ALA A 294 -5.88 10.76 5.04
CA ALA A 294 -5.58 9.39 4.64
C ALA A 294 -4.49 9.35 3.58
N LEU A 295 -4.48 10.30 2.63
CA LEU A 295 -3.36 10.47 1.70
C LEU A 295 -2.06 10.80 2.43
N PHE A 296 -2.10 11.65 3.47
CA PHE A 296 -0.94 11.92 4.31
C PHE A 296 -0.44 10.65 5.01
N ALA A 297 -1.31 9.93 5.71
CA ALA A 297 -0.97 8.68 6.38
C ALA A 297 -0.41 7.63 5.39
N GLY A 298 -0.99 7.58 4.19
CA GLY A 298 -0.51 6.77 3.08
C GLY A 298 0.91 7.08 2.66
N LEU A 299 1.22 8.36 2.42
CA LEU A 299 2.57 8.81 2.05
C LEU A 299 3.59 8.56 3.17
N VAL A 300 3.18 8.71 4.44
CA VAL A 300 4.03 8.36 5.59
C VAL A 300 4.40 6.87 5.56
N ASN A 301 3.43 6.00 5.27
CA ASN A 301 3.67 4.56 5.15
C ASN A 301 4.50 4.22 3.91
N ALA A 302 4.18 4.82 2.75
CA ALA A 302 4.91 4.62 1.50
C ALA A 302 6.37 5.04 1.62
N TYR A 303 6.66 6.13 2.32
CA TYR A 303 8.02 6.53 2.62
C TYR A 303 8.73 5.51 3.53
N SER A 304 8.08 5.02 4.58
CA SER A 304 8.66 4.02 5.49
C SER A 304 8.99 2.71 4.76
N VAL A 305 8.05 2.23 3.95
CA VAL A 305 8.20 1.02 3.13
C VAL A 305 9.28 1.22 2.07
N GLY A 306 9.27 2.34 1.35
CA GLY A 306 10.31 2.68 0.37
C GLY A 306 11.71 2.70 0.98
N GLN A 307 11.87 3.26 2.18
CA GLN A 307 13.13 3.21 2.91
C GLN A 307 13.54 1.76 3.27
N MET A 308 12.58 0.91 3.66
CA MET A 308 12.85 -0.50 3.97
C MET A 308 13.26 -1.30 2.73
N ILE A 309 12.59 -1.09 1.59
CA ILE A 309 12.94 -1.72 0.31
C ILE A 309 14.33 -1.26 -0.11
N THR A 310 14.58 0.05 -0.10
CA THR A 310 15.92 0.60 -0.41
C THR A 310 16.98 -0.01 0.51
N ALA A 311 16.71 -0.08 1.82
CA ALA A 311 17.64 -0.68 2.76
C ALA A 311 17.84 -2.18 2.53
N HIS A 312 16.83 -2.89 2.04
CA HIS A 312 16.93 -4.28 1.63
C HIS A 312 17.86 -4.42 0.40
N LEU A 313 17.64 -3.62 -0.64
CA LEU A 313 18.38 -3.67 -1.91
C LEU A 313 19.86 -3.32 -1.78
N VAL A 314 20.20 -2.35 -0.92
CA VAL A 314 21.59 -1.89 -0.70
C VAL A 314 22.19 -2.34 0.64
N HIS A 315 21.59 -3.35 1.28
CA HIS A 315 22.08 -3.93 2.53
C HIS A 315 22.28 -2.94 3.71
N LEU A 316 21.48 -1.88 3.77
CA LEU A 316 21.51 -0.93 4.89
C LEU A 316 20.82 -1.50 6.14
N ARG A 317 21.10 -0.84 7.28
CA ARG A 317 20.39 -1.08 8.53
C ARG A 317 18.92 -0.70 8.41
N PHE A 318 18.08 -1.36 9.20
CA PHE A 318 16.64 -1.12 9.22
C PHE A 318 16.33 0.35 9.58
N PRO A 319 15.47 1.04 8.81
CA PRO A 319 15.11 2.43 9.07
C PRO A 319 14.09 2.52 10.20
N TYR A 320 14.53 2.95 11.39
CA TYR A 320 13.65 3.14 12.55
C TYR A 320 12.99 4.52 12.62
N TRP A 321 13.39 5.46 11.75
CA TRP A 321 13.00 6.85 11.84
C TRP A 321 12.27 7.32 10.60
N ASN A 322 11.15 8.00 10.80
CA ASN A 322 10.39 8.66 9.75
C ASN A 322 10.22 10.14 10.11
N VAL A 323 10.83 11.01 9.29
CA VAL A 323 10.82 12.47 9.52
C VAL A 323 9.40 13.06 9.48
N LEU A 324 8.47 12.43 8.77
CA LEU A 324 7.08 12.87 8.67
C LEU A 324 6.28 12.63 9.96
N GLY A 325 6.84 11.87 10.91
CA GLY A 325 6.29 11.77 12.26
C GLY A 325 6.42 13.08 13.06
N LEU A 326 7.38 13.96 12.73
CA LEU A 326 7.61 15.22 13.45
C LEU A 326 6.43 16.21 13.34
N PRO A 327 5.94 16.58 12.15
CA PRO A 327 4.79 17.48 12.05
C PRO A 327 3.52 16.87 12.66
N LEU A 328 3.34 15.54 12.55
CA LEU A 328 2.23 14.85 13.22
C LEU A 328 2.34 14.93 14.75
N ALA A 329 3.53 14.68 15.31
CA ALA A 329 3.79 14.81 16.74
C ALA A 329 3.52 16.24 17.24
N PHE A 330 3.91 17.25 16.46
CA PHE A 330 3.59 18.64 16.77
C PHE A 330 2.07 18.87 16.81
N GLY A 331 1.32 18.39 15.82
CA GLY A 331 -0.15 18.52 15.79
C GLY A 331 -0.83 17.83 17.00
N VAL A 332 -0.35 16.66 17.39
CA VAL A 332 -0.83 15.95 18.59
C VAL A 332 -0.55 16.75 19.85
N VAL A 333 0.71 17.16 20.07
CA VAL A 333 1.12 17.93 21.26
C VAL A 333 0.36 19.24 21.33
N ASP A 334 0.25 19.97 20.23
CA ASP A 334 -0.53 21.22 20.18
C ASP A 334 -1.99 21.00 20.61
N SER A 335 -2.61 19.93 20.11
CA SER A 335 -4.01 19.59 20.41
C SER A 335 -4.24 19.07 21.83
N MET A 336 -3.21 18.51 22.49
CA MET A 336 -3.29 18.03 23.87
C MET A 336 -3.31 19.16 24.90
N GLY A 337 -2.72 20.32 24.58
CA GLY A 337 -2.62 21.46 25.49
C GLY A 337 -3.95 21.94 26.06
N PRO A 338 -4.95 22.28 25.21
CA PRO A 338 -6.29 22.68 25.65
C PRO A 338 -7.01 21.58 26.45
N VAL A 339 -6.80 20.31 26.08
CA VAL A 339 -7.41 19.17 26.77
C VAL A 339 -6.86 19.04 28.19
N PHE A 340 -5.53 19.10 28.37
CA PHE A 340 -4.94 19.07 29.70
C PHE A 340 -5.34 20.28 30.53
N GLN A 341 -5.36 21.49 29.95
CA GLN A 341 -5.83 22.67 30.65
C GLN A 341 -7.25 22.50 31.20
N ARG A 342 -8.14 21.81 30.45
CA ARG A 342 -9.52 21.53 30.86
C ARG A 342 -9.63 20.50 32.00
N TYR A 343 -8.82 19.44 31.99
CA TYR A 343 -8.96 18.33 32.93
C TYR A 343 -8.07 18.44 34.18
N THR A 344 -6.89 19.02 34.07
CA THR A 344 -5.89 19.07 35.15
C THR A 344 -5.62 20.49 35.65
N GLY A 345 -6.10 21.51 34.92
CA GLY A 345 -5.74 22.92 35.18
C GLY A 345 -4.33 23.30 34.73
N PHE A 346 -3.56 22.35 34.18
CA PHE A 346 -2.21 22.55 33.66
C PHE A 346 -2.17 22.17 32.17
N GLY A 347 -1.90 23.13 31.30
CA GLY A 347 -1.78 22.92 29.86
C GLY A 347 -1.19 24.16 29.16
N TRP A 348 -1.25 24.17 27.84
CA TRP A 348 -0.81 25.30 27.00
C TRP A 348 -1.90 25.68 26.00
N PRO A 349 -1.97 26.96 25.57
CA PRO A 349 -2.84 27.35 24.48
C PRO A 349 -2.38 26.66 23.19
N SER A 350 -3.34 26.18 22.41
CA SER A 350 -3.07 25.63 21.08
C SER A 350 -2.70 26.76 20.12
N ALA A 351 -1.57 26.62 19.44
CA ALA A 351 -1.09 27.52 18.40
C ALA A 351 -1.90 27.36 17.10
N LEU A 352 -2.47 26.17 16.86
CA LEU A 352 -3.30 25.88 15.69
C LEU A 352 -4.80 26.08 15.95
N GLY A 353 -5.22 26.34 17.19
CA GLY A 353 -6.63 26.44 17.57
C GLY A 353 -7.42 25.16 17.28
N ASP A 354 -8.70 25.31 16.94
CA ASP A 354 -9.66 24.21 16.72
C ASP A 354 -10.33 24.26 15.34
N ASN A 355 -9.97 25.24 14.51
CA ASN A 355 -10.76 25.59 13.32
C ASN A 355 -9.88 25.64 12.06
N VAL A 356 -9.71 26.81 11.44
CA VAL A 356 -9.09 26.94 10.11
C VAL A 356 -7.60 26.56 10.11
N TYR A 357 -6.86 26.93 11.15
CA TYR A 357 -5.42 26.66 11.20
C TYR A 357 -5.10 25.17 11.38
N GLN A 358 -5.94 24.38 12.05
CA GLN A 358 -5.81 22.92 12.12
C GLN A 358 -5.93 22.27 10.74
N VAL A 359 -6.92 22.72 9.95
CA VAL A 359 -7.13 22.22 8.59
C VAL A 359 -5.98 22.65 7.67
N ALA A 360 -5.55 23.92 7.75
CA ALA A 360 -4.41 24.42 7.01
C ALA A 360 -3.12 23.67 7.35
N PHE A 361 -2.90 23.38 8.64
CA PHE A 361 -1.76 22.58 9.11
C PHE A 361 -1.81 21.15 8.55
N MET A 362 -2.98 20.51 8.53
CA MET A 362 -3.13 19.19 7.91
C MET A 362 -2.76 19.18 6.43
N PHE A 363 -3.19 20.17 5.64
CA PHE A 363 -2.77 20.29 4.25
C PHE A 363 -1.28 20.59 4.09
N MET A 364 -0.68 21.35 5.02
CA MET A 364 0.77 21.54 5.07
C MET A 364 1.50 20.23 5.38
N MET A 365 0.98 19.39 6.29
CA MET A 365 1.53 18.05 6.54
C MET A 365 1.47 17.17 5.29
N LEU A 366 0.33 17.17 4.58
CA LEU A 366 0.16 16.46 3.32
C LEU A 366 1.17 16.93 2.26
N GLY A 367 1.29 18.25 2.06
CA GLY A 367 2.25 18.83 1.13
C GLY A 367 3.70 18.50 1.50
N THR A 368 4.04 18.52 2.79
CA THR A 368 5.35 18.12 3.29
C THR A 368 5.62 16.64 3.03
N ALA A 369 4.65 15.77 3.28
CA ALA A 369 4.76 14.33 3.00
C ALA A 369 4.97 14.07 1.50
N ALA A 370 4.22 14.76 0.63
CA ALA A 370 4.41 14.67 -0.80
C ALA A 370 5.81 15.15 -1.25
N GLY A 371 6.30 16.25 -0.69
CA GLY A 371 7.64 16.77 -0.98
C GLY A 371 8.76 15.83 -0.51
N VAL A 372 8.67 15.29 0.71
CA VAL A 372 9.67 14.36 1.25
C VAL A 372 9.67 13.04 0.48
N TYR A 373 8.49 12.46 0.24
CA TYR A 373 8.37 11.21 -0.51
C TYR A 373 8.80 11.38 -1.96
N GLY A 374 8.37 12.46 -2.62
CA GLY A 374 8.80 12.78 -3.99
C GLY A 374 10.31 12.98 -4.10
N SER A 375 10.92 13.70 -3.15
CA SER A 375 12.38 13.85 -3.08
C SER A 375 13.09 12.50 -2.89
N PHE A 376 12.53 11.61 -2.09
CA PHE A 376 13.06 10.26 -1.89
C PHE A 376 12.99 9.42 -3.16
N VAL A 377 11.83 9.37 -3.82
CA VAL A 377 11.64 8.63 -5.07
C VAL A 377 12.61 9.12 -6.14
N VAL A 378 12.72 10.44 -6.34
CA VAL A 378 13.62 11.02 -7.35
C VAL A 378 15.09 10.71 -7.03
N ASP A 379 15.55 10.95 -5.81
CA ASP A 379 16.96 10.74 -5.44
C ASP A 379 17.37 9.27 -5.59
N VAL A 380 16.55 8.33 -5.10
CA VAL A 380 16.87 6.90 -5.16
C VAL A 380 16.81 6.39 -6.61
N ILE A 381 15.77 6.73 -7.37
CA ILE A 381 15.64 6.30 -8.77
C ILE A 381 16.80 6.84 -9.61
N VAL A 382 17.11 8.13 -9.52
CA VAL A 382 18.20 8.75 -10.28
C VAL A 382 19.54 8.12 -9.89
N THR A 383 19.80 7.95 -8.59
CA THR A 383 21.04 7.33 -8.11
C THR A 383 21.23 5.90 -8.63
N ILE A 384 20.16 5.08 -8.62
CA ILE A 384 20.21 3.71 -9.15
C ILE A 384 20.38 3.71 -10.66
N CYS A 385 19.63 4.56 -11.38
CA CYS A 385 19.72 4.69 -12.84
C CYS A 385 21.14 5.07 -13.28
N ASP A 386 21.72 6.08 -12.64
CA ASP A 386 23.07 6.58 -12.96
C ASP A 386 24.14 5.50 -12.67
N TYR A 387 24.00 4.76 -11.57
CA TYR A 387 24.98 3.73 -11.19
C TYR A 387 24.93 2.48 -12.07
N LEU A 388 23.73 2.05 -12.45
CA LEU A 388 23.51 0.86 -13.28
C LEU A 388 23.52 1.16 -14.78
N ASP A 389 23.64 2.43 -15.17
CA ASP A 389 23.57 2.89 -16.56
C ASP A 389 22.25 2.50 -17.26
N ILE A 390 21.12 2.77 -16.62
CA ILE A 390 19.77 2.44 -17.11
C ILE A 390 18.86 3.68 -17.10
N TRP A 391 17.72 3.57 -17.77
CA TRP A 391 16.65 4.57 -17.71
C TRP A 391 15.44 3.99 -17.00
N CYS A 392 14.72 4.84 -16.26
CA CYS A 392 13.61 4.37 -15.42
C CYS A 392 12.37 3.97 -16.24
N LEU A 393 11.96 4.78 -17.22
CA LEU A 393 10.69 4.61 -17.94
C LEU A 393 10.87 4.23 -19.42
N THR A 394 12.10 4.07 -19.86
CA THR A 394 12.47 3.70 -21.24
C THR A 394 13.60 2.67 -21.20
N ILE A 395 13.75 1.87 -22.25
CA ILE A 395 14.83 0.88 -22.33
C ILE A 395 16.05 1.53 -22.98
N LYS A 396 17.11 1.74 -22.20
CA LYS A 396 18.37 2.33 -22.69
C LYS A 396 19.14 1.39 -23.60
N HIS A 397 19.20 0.11 -23.22
CA HIS A 397 19.94 -0.95 -23.92
C HIS A 397 18.97 -2.05 -24.36
N PRO A 398 18.32 -1.92 -25.54
CA PRO A 398 17.35 -2.90 -26.03
C PRO A 398 17.98 -4.24 -26.34
N TYR A 399 17.33 -5.33 -25.94
CA TYR A 399 17.75 -6.67 -26.37
C TYR A 399 17.40 -6.89 -27.84
N VAL A 400 18.42 -7.11 -28.67
CA VAL A 400 18.29 -7.51 -30.09
C VAL A 400 18.78 -8.96 -30.21
N GLU A 401 17.93 -9.86 -30.69
CA GLU A 401 18.18 -11.31 -30.73
C GLU A 401 19.34 -11.70 -31.67
N ASN A 402 19.81 -10.79 -32.53
CA ASN A 402 20.78 -11.05 -33.60
C ASN A 402 22.27 -10.74 -33.29
N ASP A 403 22.64 -10.33 -32.07
CA ASP A 403 24.03 -9.96 -31.74
C ASP A 403 24.93 -11.13 -31.29
N LEU A 404 24.53 -12.38 -31.54
CA LEU A 404 25.47 -13.51 -31.53
C LEU A 404 26.26 -13.54 -32.84
N GLN A 405 27.26 -12.66 -32.97
CA GLN A 405 28.28 -12.84 -34.01
C GLN A 405 29.00 -14.19 -33.79
N PRO A 406 29.11 -15.05 -34.82
CA PRO A 406 29.99 -16.21 -34.76
C PRO A 406 31.44 -15.74 -34.89
N ASN A 407 32.05 -15.28 -33.80
CA ASN A 407 33.50 -15.06 -33.74
C ASN A 407 34.21 -16.42 -33.67
N GLY A 408 34.26 -17.06 -34.83
CA GLY A 408 35.04 -18.25 -35.14
C GLY A 408 35.76 -18.11 -36.48
N ALA A 409 36.23 -16.90 -36.82
CA ALA A 409 37.16 -16.70 -37.92
C ALA A 409 38.57 -16.56 -37.34
N LYS A 410 39.33 -17.67 -37.37
CA LYS A 410 40.79 -17.64 -37.27
C LYS A 410 41.31 -16.70 -38.36
N LYS A 411 42.12 -15.71 -37.99
CA LYS A 411 43.03 -15.06 -38.92
C LYS A 411 44.31 -15.90 -38.98
N ASP A 412 44.79 -16.05 -40.21
CA ASP A 412 45.94 -16.83 -40.66
C ASP A 412 47.24 -16.58 -39.90
#